data_AF-A0AAW3ZS83-F1
#
_entry.id   AF-A0AAW3ZS83-F1
#
_cell.length_a   1.000
_cell.length_b   1.000
_cell.length_c   1.000
_cell.angle_alpha   90.00
_cell.angle_beta   90.00
_cell.angle_gamma   90.00
#
_symmetry.space_group_name_H-M   'P 1'
#
loop_
_entity.id
_entity.type
_entity.pdbx_description
1 polymer ?
#
loop_
_entity_poly.entity_id
_entity_poly.type
_entity_poly.pdbx_seq_one_letter_code
_entity_poly.pdbx_strand_id
1 'polypeptide(L)'
;MRYWMMLAASVLSANALAAEPDGTKFWGSVVVDDQHIVSYYLTVPPGERAALSLGSGYSLQFESAPNGGSSGEAKVSLLDKKSKPLHERSMPGASPMNLSGAYAVCRGSVVYISPAPSEPASCDD
;
A
#
# COMPACT_ATOMS: atom_id res chain seq x y z
N MET A 1 -14.56 -50.56 -44.38
CA MET A 1 -14.25 -49.12 -44.57
C MET A 1 -14.65 -48.42 -43.27
N ARG A 2 -13.68 -48.07 -42.40
CA ARG A 2 -13.22 -46.68 -42.12
C ARG A 2 -14.42 -45.76 -41.77
N TYR A 3 -14.56 -45.20 -40.57
CA TYR A 3 -13.63 -44.27 -39.93
C TYR A 3 -13.79 -44.25 -38.41
N TRP A 4 -12.66 -44.27 -37.68
CA TRP A 4 -12.58 -43.72 -36.33
C TRP A 4 -12.54 -42.20 -36.43
N MET A 5 -13.46 -41.52 -35.75
CA MET A 5 -13.47 -40.06 -35.62
C MET A 5 -12.78 -39.73 -34.29
N MET A 6 -11.47 -39.47 -34.33
CA MET A 6 -10.73 -38.97 -33.17
C MET A 6 -11.16 -37.52 -32.92
N LEU A 7 -11.94 -37.28 -31.88
CA LEU A 7 -12.17 -35.95 -31.33
C LEU A 7 -10.92 -35.53 -30.55
N ALA A 8 -10.05 -34.77 -31.19
CA ALA A 8 -8.99 -34.04 -30.52
C ALA A 8 -9.62 -32.89 -29.72
N ALA A 9 -9.76 -33.08 -28.40
CA ALA A 9 -10.13 -32.03 -27.48
C ALA A 9 -8.93 -31.09 -27.30
N SER A 10 -8.90 -30.00 -28.09
CA SER A 10 -7.94 -28.91 -27.94
C SER A 10 -8.21 -28.20 -26.61
N VAL A 11 -7.42 -28.52 -25.58
CA VAL A 11 -7.44 -27.81 -24.31
C VAL A 11 -6.81 -26.43 -24.56
N LEU A 12 -7.62 -25.39 -24.78
CA LEU A 12 -7.13 -24.02 -24.77
C LEU A 12 -6.75 -23.68 -23.32
N SER A 13 -5.45 -23.73 -23.03
CA SER A 13 -4.88 -23.16 -21.81
C SER A 13 -5.05 -21.64 -21.86
N ALA A 14 -6.18 -21.14 -21.37
CA ALA A 14 -6.38 -19.73 -21.12
C ALA A 14 -5.42 -19.29 -20.02
N ASN A 15 -4.29 -18.71 -20.41
CA ASN A 15 -3.44 -17.96 -19.49
C ASN A 15 -4.28 -16.77 -18.99
N ALA A 16 -4.90 -16.92 -17.83
CA ALA A 16 -5.49 -15.80 -17.12
C ALA A 16 -4.34 -14.88 -16.70
N LEU A 17 -4.04 -13.88 -17.51
CA LEU A 17 -3.23 -12.76 -17.10
C LEU A 17 -4.02 -12.09 -15.97
N ALA A 18 -3.59 -12.29 -14.72
CA ALA A 18 -4.08 -11.51 -13.60
C ALA A 18 -3.73 -10.04 -13.91
N ALA A 19 -4.73 -9.26 -14.33
CA ALA A 19 -4.57 -7.83 -14.47
C ALA A 19 -4.11 -7.28 -13.11
N GLU A 20 -3.04 -6.49 -13.10
CA GLU A 20 -2.65 -5.79 -11.88
C GLU A 20 -3.84 -4.93 -11.42
N PRO A 21 -4.20 -4.96 -10.12
CA PRO A 21 -5.31 -4.17 -9.63
C PRO A 21 -5.03 -2.70 -9.92
N ASP A 22 -5.95 -2.07 -10.64
CA ASP A 22 -5.92 -0.63 -10.88
C ASP A 22 -6.04 0.06 -9.51
N GLY A 23 -5.14 1.01 -9.20
CA GLY A 23 -5.08 1.61 -7.86
C GLY A 23 -3.74 2.25 -7.48
N THR A 24 -3.75 2.89 -6.31
CA THR A 24 -2.54 3.51 -5.72
C THR A 24 -1.77 2.45 -4.94
N LYS A 25 -0.49 2.26 -5.25
CA LYS A 25 0.36 1.33 -4.51
C LYS A 25 1.02 2.06 -3.35
N PHE A 26 0.99 1.47 -2.17
CA PHE A 26 1.65 1.96 -0.97
C PHE A 26 2.63 0.91 -0.49
N TRP A 27 3.87 1.31 -0.20
CA TRP A 27 4.82 0.43 0.45
C TRP A 27 5.74 1.17 1.41
N GLY A 28 6.25 0.44 2.40
CA GLY A 28 7.02 1.06 3.44
C GLY A 28 7.17 0.21 4.68
N SER A 29 7.62 0.85 5.74
CA SER A 29 7.78 0.22 7.05
C SER A 29 7.40 1.16 8.19
N VAL A 30 7.13 0.57 9.35
CA VAL A 30 6.95 1.29 10.60
C VAL A 30 7.82 0.65 11.66
N VAL A 31 8.63 1.49 12.31
CA VAL A 31 9.41 1.16 13.50
C VAL A 31 8.84 1.96 14.67
N VAL A 32 8.71 1.30 15.83
CA VAL A 32 8.28 1.95 17.08
C VAL A 32 9.31 1.63 18.15
N ASP A 33 9.94 2.65 18.71
CA ASP A 33 10.98 2.55 19.74
C ASP A 33 12.07 1.51 19.36
N ASP A 34 12.62 1.65 18.15
CA ASP A 34 13.62 0.76 17.51
C ASP A 34 13.17 -0.70 17.28
N GLN A 35 11.90 -1.00 17.50
CA GLN A 35 11.32 -2.29 17.14
C GLN A 35 10.63 -2.19 15.78
N HIS A 36 11.10 -2.97 14.80
CA HIS A 36 10.43 -3.07 13.51
C HIS A 36 9.07 -3.76 13.70
N ILE A 37 8.00 -3.00 13.46
CA ILE A 37 6.63 -3.46 13.71
C ILE A 37 6.03 -4.09 12.47
N VAL A 38 6.15 -3.43 11.32
CA VAL A 38 5.56 -3.93 10.08
C VAL A 38 6.28 -3.39 8.85
N SER A 39 6.37 -4.22 7.82
CA SER A 39 6.56 -3.79 6.44
C SER A 39 5.25 -3.99 5.70
N TYR A 40 4.83 -3.02 4.89
CA TYR A 40 3.60 -3.10 4.13
C TYR A 40 3.87 -2.92 2.64
N TYR A 41 3.10 -3.64 1.83
CA TYR A 41 3.02 -3.49 0.39
C TYR A 41 1.57 -3.80 0.01
N LEU A 42 0.80 -2.78 -0.36
CA LEU A 42 -0.61 -2.93 -0.73
C LEU A 42 -0.98 -2.03 -1.89
N THR A 43 -2.05 -2.41 -2.59
CA THR A 43 -2.70 -1.56 -3.60
C THR A 43 -4.08 -1.21 -3.09
N VAL A 44 -4.41 0.08 -3.07
CA VAL A 44 -5.74 0.58 -2.69
C VAL A 44 -6.48 0.96 -3.96
N PRO A 45 -7.64 0.35 -4.26
CA PRO A 45 -8.43 0.69 -5.44
C PRO A 45 -8.85 2.16 -5.43
N PRO A 46 -9.06 2.81 -6.58
CA PRO A 46 -9.34 4.25 -6.66
C PRO A 46 -10.58 4.69 -5.87
N GLY A 47 -10.44 5.74 -5.06
CA GLY A 47 -11.50 6.27 -4.20
C GLY A 47 -11.80 5.42 -2.96
N GLU A 48 -11.06 4.33 -2.75
CA GLU A 48 -11.19 3.49 -1.56
C GLU A 48 -10.19 3.87 -0.46
N ARG A 49 -10.40 3.27 0.71
CA ARG A 49 -9.55 3.42 1.88
C ARG A 49 -9.17 2.06 2.43
N ALA A 50 -7.94 1.95 2.90
CA ALA A 50 -7.44 0.80 3.62
C ALA A 50 -6.88 1.23 4.98
N ALA A 51 -6.90 0.33 5.95
CA ALA A 51 -6.28 0.57 7.26
C ALA A 51 -5.47 -0.65 7.69
N LEU A 52 -4.33 -0.39 8.30
CA LEU A 52 -3.46 -1.40 8.90
C LEU A 52 -3.30 -1.10 10.39
N SER A 53 -3.85 -1.96 11.23
CA SER A 53 -3.67 -1.89 12.69
C SER A 53 -2.31 -2.44 13.07
N LEU A 54 -1.58 -1.69 13.88
CA LEU A 54 -0.26 -2.08 14.40
C LEU A 54 -0.43 -2.64 15.82
N GLY A 55 0.32 -3.68 16.16
CA GLY A 55 0.23 -4.34 17.48
C GLY A 55 0.51 -3.42 18.68
N SER A 56 1.21 -2.30 18.43
CA SER A 56 1.50 -1.23 19.40
C SER A 56 0.34 -0.25 19.64
N GLY A 57 -0.82 -0.47 19.01
CA GLY A 57 -2.01 0.37 19.12
C GLY A 57 -2.06 1.54 18.13
N TYR A 58 -1.00 1.76 17.38
CA TYR A 58 -0.98 2.70 16.25
C TYR A 58 -1.73 2.12 15.05
N SER A 59 -2.05 2.95 14.06
CA SER A 59 -2.58 2.45 12.78
C SER A 59 -2.12 3.30 11.61
N LEU A 60 -1.98 2.67 10.44
CA LEU A 60 -1.83 3.37 9.17
C LEU A 60 -3.18 3.40 8.46
N GLN A 61 -3.52 4.56 7.91
CA GLN A 61 -4.66 4.73 7.02
C GLN A 61 -4.14 5.15 5.64
N PHE A 62 -4.66 4.50 4.61
CA PHE A 62 -4.34 4.76 3.21
C PHE A 62 -5.62 5.17 2.50
N GLU A 63 -5.55 6.23 1.73
CA GLU A 63 -6.65 6.70 0.90
C GLU A 63 -6.10 6.87 -0.52
N SER A 64 -6.74 6.27 -1.51
CA SER A 64 -6.39 6.48 -2.92
C SER A 64 -7.20 7.64 -3.49
N ALA A 65 -6.63 8.33 -4.47
CA ALA A 65 -7.37 9.33 -5.23
C ALA A 65 -8.49 8.63 -6.05
N PRO A 66 -9.66 9.28 -6.22
CA PRO A 66 -10.71 8.77 -7.10
C PRO A 66 -10.28 8.80 -8.57
N ASN A 67 -10.85 7.91 -9.38
CA ASN A 67 -10.65 7.90 -10.83
C ASN A 67 -11.19 9.18 -11.51
N GLY A 68 -10.54 9.62 -12.59
CA GLY A 68 -11.15 10.55 -13.56
C GLY A 68 -10.81 12.03 -13.42
N GLY A 69 -9.53 12.41 -13.21
CA GLY A 69 -9.06 13.79 -13.34
C GLY A 69 -9.58 14.78 -12.29
N SER A 70 -10.38 14.31 -11.34
CA SER A 70 -10.75 15.06 -10.16
C SER A 70 -9.50 15.30 -9.32
N SER A 71 -9.33 16.50 -8.77
CA SER A 71 -8.17 16.95 -7.97
C SER A 71 -8.02 16.23 -6.61
N GLY A 72 -8.48 14.98 -6.50
CA GLY A 72 -8.38 14.20 -5.28
C GLY A 72 -6.94 13.82 -5.00
N GLU A 73 -6.58 13.73 -3.72
CA GLU A 73 -5.24 13.42 -3.28
C GLU A 73 -5.18 11.98 -2.79
N ALA A 74 -4.11 11.27 -3.14
CA ALA A 74 -3.76 10.06 -2.42
C ALA A 74 -3.14 10.46 -1.07
N LYS A 75 -3.47 9.73 -0.01
CA LYS A 75 -3.08 10.09 1.34
C LYS A 75 -2.64 8.88 2.15
N VAL A 76 -1.62 9.08 2.96
CA VAL A 76 -1.23 8.16 4.03
C VAL A 76 -1.18 8.90 5.36
N SER A 77 -1.82 8.33 6.38
CA SER A 77 -1.85 8.88 7.73
C SER A 77 -1.40 7.84 8.74
N LEU A 78 -0.49 8.23 9.62
CA LEU A 78 -0.15 7.47 10.82
C LEU A 78 -0.97 8.02 11.99
N LEU A 79 -1.76 7.16 12.61
CA LEU A 79 -2.65 7.49 13.73
C LEU A 79 -2.11 6.89 15.03
N ASP A 80 -2.29 7.63 16.13
CA ASP A 80 -2.02 7.13 17.48
C ASP A 80 -3.10 6.15 17.97
N LYS A 81 -2.89 5.63 19.18
CA LYS A 81 -3.82 4.72 19.89
C LYS A 81 -5.21 5.30 20.20
N LYS A 82 -5.42 6.59 20.00
CA LYS A 82 -6.70 7.28 20.14
C LYS A 82 -7.26 7.70 18.76
N SER A 83 -6.72 7.12 17.69
CA SER A 83 -7.07 7.43 16.30
C SER A 83 -6.83 8.89 15.92
N LYS A 84 -5.89 9.58 16.59
CA LYS A 84 -5.49 10.93 16.24
C LYS A 84 -4.33 10.90 15.26
N PRO A 85 -4.33 11.74 14.21
CA PRO A 85 -3.23 11.80 13.27
C PRO A 85 -1.97 12.31 13.96
N LEU A 86 -0.90 11.52 13.89
CA LEU A 86 0.46 11.92 14.26
C LEU A 86 1.23 12.47 13.08
N HIS A 87 0.95 11.94 11.89
CA HIS A 87 1.51 12.41 10.64
C HIS A 87 0.52 12.15 9.51
N GLU A 88 0.51 13.03 8.52
CA GLU A 88 -0.28 12.92 7.32
C GLU A 88 0.54 13.35 6.11
N ARG A 89 0.46 12.57 5.02
CA ARG A 89 1.04 12.93 3.73
C ARG A 89 -0.03 12.83 2.66
N SER A 90 -0.33 13.96 2.02
CA SER A 90 -1.13 14.01 0.79
C SER A 90 -0.25 14.15 -0.44
N MET A 91 -0.73 13.68 -1.59
CA MET A 91 -0.11 13.86 -2.89
C MET A 91 -1.18 14.15 -3.95
N PRO A 92 -0.95 15.13 -4.85
CA PRO A 92 -1.95 15.53 -5.85
C PRO A 92 -2.19 14.43 -6.87
N GLY A 93 -3.44 13.99 -7.06
CA GLY A 93 -3.78 12.87 -7.94
C GLY A 93 -3.69 13.21 -9.42
N ALA A 94 -2.68 12.68 -10.12
CA ALA A 94 -2.58 12.72 -11.58
C ALA A 94 -1.62 11.66 -12.16
N SER A 95 -1.66 10.41 -11.66
CA SER A 95 -1.04 9.21 -12.29
C SER A 95 -1.23 7.98 -11.38
N PRO A 96 -0.99 6.74 -11.84
CA PRO A 96 -0.86 5.59 -10.94
C PRO A 96 0.27 5.88 -9.95
N MET A 97 -0.12 6.35 -8.77
CA MET A 97 0.80 6.86 -7.76
C MET A 97 1.28 5.71 -6.90
N ASN A 98 2.58 5.73 -6.73
CA ASN A 98 3.36 4.74 -6.02
C ASN A 98 3.96 5.49 -4.82
N LEU A 99 3.42 5.25 -3.63
CA LEU A 99 3.77 5.96 -2.42
C LEU A 99 4.68 5.10 -1.55
N SER A 100 5.90 5.59 -1.35
CA SER A 100 6.91 4.92 -0.53
C SER A 100 7.30 5.77 0.67
N GLY A 101 7.25 5.20 1.87
CA GLY A 101 7.82 5.89 3.02
C GLY A 101 8.00 5.00 4.24
N ALA A 102 8.88 5.42 5.13
CA ALA A 102 9.08 4.77 6.42
C ALA A 102 8.69 5.72 7.55
N TYR A 103 8.07 5.16 8.58
CA TYR A 103 7.80 5.84 9.84
C TYR A 103 8.71 5.30 10.94
N ALA A 104 9.32 6.20 11.70
CA ALA A 104 9.91 5.90 13.00
C ALA A 104 9.11 6.64 14.07
N VAL A 105 8.55 5.90 15.03
CA VAL A 105 7.85 6.44 16.17
C VAL A 105 8.74 6.27 17.39
N CYS A 106 9.27 7.37 17.92
CA CYS A 106 10.32 7.36 18.93
C CYS A 106 9.86 8.16 20.14
N ARG A 107 9.56 7.46 21.25
CA ARG A 107 9.07 8.05 22.50
C ARG A 107 7.89 9.01 22.30
N GLY A 108 7.03 8.72 21.32
CA GLY A 108 5.85 9.52 20.97
C GLY A 108 6.06 10.60 19.90
N SER A 109 7.30 10.85 19.47
CA SER A 109 7.60 11.66 18.28
C SER A 109 7.55 10.80 17.02
N VAL A 110 7.18 11.39 15.88
CA VAL A 110 7.14 10.69 14.59
C VAL A 110 8.10 11.35 13.61
N VAL A 111 8.94 10.52 12.99
CA VAL A 111 9.75 10.87 11.82
C VAL A 111 9.19 10.12 10.62
N TYR A 112 9.03 10.82 9.51
CA TYR A 112 8.60 10.25 8.24
C TYR A 112 9.67 10.51 7.18
N ILE A 113 10.12 9.44 6.52
CA ILE A 113 11.15 9.50 5.48
C ILE A 113 10.52 9.01 4.17
N SER A 114 10.67 9.81 3.11
CA SER A 114 10.19 9.51 1.77
C SER A 114 11.22 9.97 0.72
N PRO A 115 11.62 9.11 -0.23
CA PRO A 115 11.19 7.72 -0.42
C PRO A 115 11.61 6.80 0.75
N ALA A 116 11.04 5.59 0.82
CA ALA A 116 11.38 4.65 1.89
C ALA A 116 12.89 4.33 1.83
N PRO A 117 13.64 4.45 2.95
CA PRO A 117 15.06 4.12 3.01
C PRO A 117 15.31 2.62 2.77
N SER A 118 16.52 2.30 2.32
CA SER A 118 16.98 0.90 2.14
C SER A 118 17.09 0.13 3.46
N GLU A 119 17.33 0.86 4.54
CA GLU A 119 17.40 0.37 5.91
C GLU A 119 16.19 0.89 6.70
N PRO A 120 15.67 0.12 7.68
CA PRO A 120 14.54 0.59 8.48
C PRO A 120 14.91 1.86 9.24
N ALA A 121 13.96 2.82 9.29
CA ALA A 121 14.14 4.04 10.06
C ALA A 121 14.37 3.71 11.55
N SER A 122 15.29 4.42 12.20
CA SER A 122 15.65 4.21 13.61
C SER A 122 15.36 5.46 14.44
N CYS A 123 15.38 5.31 15.76
CA CYS A 123 15.21 6.39 16.71
C CYS A 123 16.50 7.12 17.09
N ASP A 124 17.63 6.76 16.48
CA ASP A 124 18.96 7.29 16.77
C ASP A 124 19.45 8.32 15.73
N ASP A 125 18.61 8.68 14.74
CA ASP A 125 18.92 9.68 13.69
C ASP A 125 18.65 11.13 14.14
#